data_AF-A0A7V9U7M7-F1
#
_entry.id   AF-A0A7V9U7M7-F1
#
_cell.length_a   1.000
_cell.length_b   1.000
_cell.length_c   1.000
_cell.angle_alpha   90.00
_cell.angle_beta   90.00
_cell.angle_gamma   90.00
#
_symmetry.space_group_name_H-M   'P 1'
#
loop_
_entity.id
_entity.type
_entity.pdbx_description
1 polymer ?
#
loop_
_entity_poly.entity_id
_entity_poly.type
_entity_poly.pdbx_seq_one_letter_code
_entity_poly.pdbx_strand_id
1 'polypeptide(L)' 'MSRDRVLTDAEWALIAPLLPSSEGKRSRPFRDHRQVLEGIVFRYRTGCPWRDVPERFGPWKT' A
#
# COMPACT_ATOMS: atom_id res chain seq x y z
N MET A 1 -17.66 5.02 5.94
CA MET A 1 -16.27 5.40 5.57
C MET A 1 -16.16 5.44 4.06
N SER A 2 -15.56 6.47 3.47
CA SER A 2 -15.31 6.51 2.01
C SER A 2 -14.35 5.36 1.64
N ARG A 3 -14.69 4.65 0.57
CA ARG A 3 -13.94 3.49 0.07
C ARG A 3 -12.63 3.92 -0.58
N ASP A 4 -12.63 5.11 -1.17
CA ASP A 4 -11.59 5.72 -1.99
C ASP A 4 -10.61 6.61 -1.22
N ARG A 5 -10.89 6.96 0.04
CA ARG A 5 -10.01 7.79 0.87
C ARG A 5 -8.58 7.23 0.86
N VAL A 6 -7.59 8.07 0.59
CA VAL A 6 -6.17 7.73 0.77
C VAL A 6 -5.69 8.17 2.16
N LEU A 7 -4.50 7.72 2.56
CA LEU A 7 -3.88 8.20 3.80
C LEU A 7 -3.48 9.65 3.61
N THR A 8 -3.79 10.48 4.61
CA THR A 8 -3.23 11.83 4.67
C THR A 8 -1.72 11.78 4.86
N ASP A 9 -1.00 12.85 4.52
CA ASP A 9 0.45 12.87 4.71
C ASP A 9 0.85 12.77 6.18
N ALA A 10 0.01 13.29 7.09
CA ALA A 10 0.22 13.14 8.53
C ALA A 10 0.09 11.68 8.98
N GLU A 11 -0.95 10.97 8.51
CA GLU A 11 -1.11 9.54 8.80
C GLU A 11 0.04 8.73 8.18
N TRP A 12 0.45 9.08 6.96
CA TRP A 12 1.57 8.43 6.28
C TRP A 12 2.89 8.64 7.03
N ALA A 13 3.15 9.85 7.54
CA ALA A 13 4.35 10.17 8.29
C ALA A 13 4.50 9.34 9.58
N LEU A 14 3.39 8.89 10.18
CA LEU A 14 3.40 8.01 11.34
C LEU A 14 3.75 6.55 10.97
N ILE A 15 3.37 6.11 9.76
CA ILE A 15 3.52 4.71 9.34
C ILE A 15 4.85 4.48 8.63
N ALA A 16 5.27 5.41 7.76
CA ALA A 16 6.44 5.26 6.90
C ALA A 16 7.73 4.84 7.65
N PRO A 17 8.04 5.37 8.85
CA PRO A 17 9.24 4.99 9.60
C PRO A 17 9.22 3.54 10.12
N LEU A 18 8.05 2.91 10.19
CA LEU A 18 7.88 1.54 10.68
C LEU A 18 8.07 0.49 9.59
N LEU A 19 8.18 0.91 8.33
CA LEU A 19 8.26 0.01 7.19
C LEU A 19 9.70 -0.43 6.93
N PRO A 20 9.91 -1.68 6.49
CA PRO A 20 11.24 -2.24 6.31
C PRO A 20 11.98 -1.55 5.16
N SER A 21 13.24 -1.17 5.35
CA SER A 21 14.07 -0.68 4.24
C SER A 21 14.61 -1.81 3.37
N SER A 22 14.81 -1.50 2.08
CA SER A 22 15.57 -2.35 1.15
C SER A 22 17.06 -1.98 1.10
N GLU A 23 17.48 -0.95 1.83
CA GLU A 23 18.89 -0.55 1.91
C GLU A 23 19.77 -1.69 2.43
N GLY A 24 20.91 -1.87 1.76
CA GLY A 24 21.86 -2.94 2.07
C GLY A 24 21.43 -4.36 1.67
N LYS A 25 20.23 -4.55 1.08
CA LYS A 25 19.76 -5.88 0.64
C LYS A 25 20.08 -6.12 -0.82
N ARG A 26 20.59 -7.33 -1.12
CA ARG A 26 20.91 -7.78 -2.49
C ARG A 26 19.69 -8.27 -3.29
N SER A 27 18.51 -8.27 -2.67
CA SER A 27 17.25 -8.71 -3.27
C SER A 27 16.60 -7.60 -4.10
N ARG A 28 15.56 -7.95 -4.87
CA ARG A 28 14.70 -6.97 -5.55
C ARG A 28 14.23 -5.91 -4.53
N PRO A 29 14.35 -4.60 -4.83
CA PRO A 29 13.86 -3.55 -3.97
C PRO A 29 12.36 -3.68 -3.71
N PHE A 30 11.91 -3.19 -2.56
CA PHE A 30 10.49 -3.06 -2.30
C PHE A 30 9.86 -2.10 -3.30
N ARG A 31 8.58 -2.34 -3.63
CA ARG A 31 7.76 -1.35 -4.34
C ARG A 31 7.48 -0.15 -3.44
N ASP A 32 6.90 0.90 -4.03
CA ASP A 32 6.38 2.03 -3.27
C ASP A 32 5.46 1.54 -2.14
N HIS A 33 5.94 1.71 -0.92
CA HIS A 33 5.23 1.29 0.27
C HIS A 33 3.88 1.98 0.44
N ARG A 34 3.77 3.26 0.08
CA ARG A 34 2.53 4.01 0.24
C ARG A 34 1.47 3.43 -0.68
N GLN A 35 1.83 3.21 -1.94
CA GLN A 35 0.96 2.61 -2.93
C GLN A 35 0.42 1.23 -2.48
N VAL A 36 1.31 0.36 -1.99
CA VAL A 36 0.93 -0.99 -1.52
C VAL A 36 0.02 -0.91 -0.29
N LEU A 37 0.37 -0.07 0.68
CA LEU A 37 -0.40 0.08 1.92
C LEU A 37 -1.79 0.65 1.65
N GLU A 38 -1.91 1.63 0.76
CA GLU A 38 -3.20 2.19 0.35
C GLU A 38 -4.08 1.13 -0.35
N GLY A 39 -3.50 0.24 -1.15
CA GLY A 39 -4.21 -0.92 -1.72
C GLY A 39 -4.74 -1.89 -0.65
N ILE A 40 -3.93 -2.19 0.36
CA ILE A 40 -4.34 -3.00 1.52
C ILE A 40 -5.51 -2.32 2.25
N VAL A 41 -5.39 -1.03 2.56
CA VAL A 41 -6.43 -0.26 3.26
C VAL A 41 -7.72 -0.18 2.46
N PHE A 42 -7.64 0.04 1.14
CA PHE A 42 -8.79 0.01 0.25
C PHE A 42 -9.53 -1.32 0.32
N ARG A 43 -8.78 -2.43 0.23
CA ARG A 43 -9.35 -3.78 0.33
C ARG A 43 -10.06 -3.99 1.67
N TYR A 44 -9.44 -3.58 2.78
CA TYR A 44 -10.06 -3.69 4.11
C TYR A 44 -11.36 -2.88 4.23
N ARG A 45 -11.43 -1.69 3.62
CA ARG A 45 -12.65 -0.85 3.65
C ARG A 45 -13.77 -1.35 2.74
N THR A 46 -13.42 -1.99 1.64
CA THR A 46 -14.39 -2.43 0.63
C THR A 46 -14.82 -3.87 0.79
N GLY A 47 -13.97 -4.72 1.39
CA GLY A 47 -14.15 -6.16 1.42
C GLY A 47 -13.96 -6.84 0.05
N CYS A 48 -13.48 -6.12 -0.97
CA CYS A 48 -13.33 -6.68 -2.31
C CYS A 48 -12.23 -7.76 -2.35
N PRO A 49 -12.33 -8.74 -3.27
CA PRO A 49 -11.22 -9.65 -3.51
C PRO A 49 -10.01 -8.86 -4.07
N TRP A 50 -8.82 -9.42 -3.94
CA TRP A 50 -7.58 -8.80 -4.43
C TRP A 50 -7.59 -8.47 -5.93
N ARG A 51 -8.33 -9.27 -6.71
CA ARG A 51 -8.48 -9.08 -8.15
C ARG A 51 -9.24 -7.81 -8.54
N ASP A 52 -10.07 -7.31 -7.63
CA ASP A 52 -10.91 -6.14 -7.85
C ASP A 52 -10.32 -4.86 -7.21
N VAL A 53 -9.13 -4.97 -6.60
CA VAL A 53 -8.40 -3.81 -6.10
C VAL A 53 -7.95 -2.98 -7.31
N PRO A 54 -8.21 -1.67 -7.33
CA PRO A 54 -7.83 -0.81 -8.45
C PRO A 54 -6.34 -0.88 -8.79
N GLU A 55 -6.03 -0.96 -10.08
CA GLU A 55 -4.67 -1.13 -10.60
C GLU A 55 -3.70 0.01 -10.20
N ARG A 56 -4.23 1.19 -9.86
CA ARG A 56 -3.44 2.30 -9.30
C ARG A 56 -2.65 1.95 -8.04
N PHE A 57 -3.06 0.90 -7.30
CA PHE A 57 -2.35 0.37 -6.14
C PHE A 57 -1.31 -0.70 -6.48
N GLY A 58 -1.06 -0.91 -7.77
CA GLY A 58 -0.16 -1.92 -8.30
C GLY A 58 -0.89 -3.22 -8.67
N PRO A 59 -0.20 -4.11 -9.42
CA PRO A 59 -0.79 -5.37 -9.84
C PRO A 59 -0.94 -6.31 -8.64
N TRP A 60 -2.12 -6.93 -8.52
CA TRP A 60 -2.42 -7.93 -7.49
C TRP A 60 -1.61 -9.22 -7.66
N LYS A 61 -1.10 -9.48 -8.87
CA LYS A 61 -0.23 -10.59 -9.21
C LYS A 61 1.18 -10.05 -9.42
N THR A 62 2.13 -10.55 -8.62
CA THR A 62 3.56 -10.20 -8.68
C THR A 62 4.41 -11.38 -9.08
#